data_AF-A0A0B7GZJ4-F1
#
_entry.id   AF-A0A0B7GZJ4-F1
#
_cell.length_a   1.000
_cell.length_b   1.000
_cell.length_c   1.000
_cell.angle_alpha   90.00
_cell.angle_beta   90.00
_cell.angle_gamma   90.00
#
_symmetry.space_group_name_H-M   'P 1'
#
loop_
_entity.id
_entity.type
_entity.pdbx_description
1 polymer ?
#
loop_
_entity_poly.entity_id
_entity_poly.type
_entity_poly.pdbx_seq_one_letter_code
_entity_poly.pdbx_strand_id
1 'polypeptide(L)'
;MNIDIKGIKIIGSIVLLIVTISLYFRVFYKVFYIETETSTDINSVVDNAIQMDMSYRQLALLDESFMKEDTLHSPSENQNLYNFEVLKPFFEKLAALETFNDRKLNIVHIGDSHIQADAMTNLIRQRFQQQFGNAGLGFVFPYSLMRTNGGRNVRFSSNISWDNKKITEIKKNGDVGLSGYSFTTQKNNFLIELELKNKEYSFNTLKIITPSNQQMFELATNKGEVSLKPTQPKTISHKVKKGETLYAISRKYKTTVAKIQSNNKLKNNKIKVGQILKIPTSQMESKPVDLSNFNILANTSPQLFSYYMYENLDVSDKIYLTPNPKSNNFTLNGIILENDQCGVIYHNIGVNGAHISDYNKSQLFFEQLKALEPDLIVISLGTNESFGKLSASEFYAQTERFMNLIRTNYGQTPMILTSPPPSLLKKQNPNPLLIEYTDVLINNSVPRNYAVFDLYKAIGGQNSMERLINLNLIAKDRIHYTKNGYEEQGALFFQSLMSNYEKSKIAN
;
A
#
# COMPACT_ATOMS: atom_id res chain seq x y z
N MET A 1 14.43 -56.92 -1.50
CA MET A 1 15.42 -55.84 -1.68
C MET A 1 14.70 -54.55 -1.28
N ASN A 2 14.82 -54.14 -0.01
CA ASN A 2 14.16 -52.92 0.49
C ASN A 2 15.00 -51.72 0.06
N ILE A 3 14.47 -50.93 -0.87
CA ILE A 3 15.10 -49.67 -1.30
C ILE A 3 14.80 -48.64 -0.21
N ASP A 4 15.84 -48.01 0.33
CA ASP A 4 15.73 -46.98 1.35
C ASP A 4 15.16 -45.68 0.74
N ILE A 5 13.85 -45.52 0.89
CA ILE A 5 13.07 -44.37 0.40
C ILE A 5 13.50 -43.05 1.07
N LYS A 6 14.14 -43.09 2.26
CA LYS A 6 14.64 -41.87 2.93
C LYS A 6 15.90 -41.33 2.26
N GLY A 7 16.81 -42.22 1.82
CA GLY A 7 18.02 -41.81 1.08
C GLY A 7 17.71 -41.13 -0.26
N ILE A 8 16.69 -41.61 -0.99
CA ILE A 8 16.29 -41.06 -2.29
C ILE A 8 15.66 -39.66 -2.15
N LYS A 9 14.89 -39.41 -1.09
CA LYS A 9 14.30 -38.08 -0.82
C LYS A 9 15.36 -37.01 -0.51
N ILE A 10 16.40 -37.37 0.26
CA ILE A 10 17.49 -36.44 0.60
C ILE A 10 18.31 -36.09 -0.64
N ILE A 11 18.61 -37.09 -1.49
CA ILE A 11 19.34 -36.86 -2.75
C ILE A 11 18.52 -36.00 -3.71
N GLY A 12 17.20 -36.24 -3.83
CA GLY A 12 16.30 -35.42 -4.65
C GLY A 12 16.25 -33.95 -4.22
N SER A 13 16.19 -33.67 -2.91
CA SER A 13 16.20 -32.31 -2.39
C SER A 13 17.54 -31.60 -2.59
N ILE A 14 18.66 -32.31 -2.47
CA ILE A 14 20.00 -31.75 -2.74
C ILE A 14 20.18 -31.43 -4.22
N VAL A 15 19.73 -32.33 -5.11
CA VAL A 15 19.78 -32.09 -6.57
C VAL A 15 18.90 -30.91 -6.96
N LEU A 16 17.70 -30.79 -6.39
CA LEU A 16 16.82 -29.65 -6.64
C LEU A 16 17.47 -28.33 -6.16
N LEU A 17 18.07 -28.33 -4.97
CA LEU A 17 18.79 -27.16 -4.43
C LEU A 17 19.99 -26.77 -5.32
N ILE A 18 20.77 -27.74 -5.80
CA ILE A 18 21.90 -27.48 -6.71
C ILE A 18 21.41 -26.92 -8.05
N VAL A 19 20.31 -27.45 -8.59
CA VAL A 19 19.71 -26.95 -9.84
C VAL A 19 19.17 -25.53 -9.66
N THR A 20 18.51 -25.24 -8.53
CA THR A 20 18.02 -23.89 -8.20
C THR A 20 19.19 -22.91 -8.03
N ILE A 21 20.27 -23.31 -7.37
CA ILE A 21 21.49 -22.50 -7.21
C ILE A 21 22.16 -22.27 -8.58
N SER A 22 22.31 -23.30 -9.43
CA SER A 22 22.88 -23.15 -10.77
C SER A 22 22.02 -22.28 -11.70
N LEU A 23 20.69 -22.36 -11.62
CA LEU A 23 19.77 -21.46 -12.35
C LEU A 23 19.90 -20.03 -11.85
N TYR A 24 19.94 -19.83 -10.53
CA TYR A 24 20.15 -18.51 -9.91
C TYR A 24 21.48 -17.89 -10.37
N PHE A 25 22.59 -18.65 -10.33
CA PHE A 25 23.89 -18.18 -10.81
C PHE A 25 23.91 -17.94 -12.33
N ARG A 26 23.26 -18.76 -13.16
CA ARG A 26 23.18 -18.52 -14.62
C ARG A 26 22.43 -17.24 -14.96
N VAL A 27 21.33 -16.94 -14.24
CA VAL A 27 20.57 -15.70 -14.43
C VAL A 27 21.39 -14.50 -13.95
N PHE A 28 22.02 -14.60 -12.77
CA PHE A 28 22.87 -13.53 -12.24
C PHE A 28 24.10 -13.23 -13.10
N TYR A 29 24.79 -14.27 -13.60
CA TYR A 29 25.97 -14.09 -14.46
C TYR A 29 25.60 -13.42 -15.79
N LYS A 30 24.41 -13.74 -16.34
CA LYS A 30 23.94 -13.13 -17.59
C LYS A 30 23.53 -11.66 -17.41
N VAL A 31 23.01 -11.29 -16.24
CA VAL A 31 22.71 -9.88 -15.90
C VAL A 31 24.00 -9.09 -15.66
N PHE A 32 24.96 -9.66 -14.93
CA PHE A 32 26.21 -8.98 -14.59
C PHE A 32 27.13 -8.75 -15.81
N TYR A 33 27.13 -9.67 -16.78
CA TYR A 33 27.93 -9.52 -18.01
C TYR A 33 27.38 -8.44 -18.95
N ILE A 34 26.10 -8.07 -18.83
CA ILE A 34 25.49 -7.00 -19.62
C ILE A 34 25.85 -5.61 -19.05
N GLU A 35 26.19 -5.50 -17.76
CA GLU A 35 26.46 -4.22 -17.10
C GLU A 35 27.91 -3.71 -17.21
N THR A 36 28.84 -4.46 -17.82
CA THR A 36 30.28 -4.09 -17.84
C THR A 36 30.82 -3.47 -19.13
N GLU A 37 30.01 -3.23 -20.17
CA GLU A 37 30.47 -2.49 -21.36
C GLU A 37 29.97 -1.03 -21.34
N THR A 38 30.79 -0.15 -20.79
CA THR A 38 30.62 1.30 -20.90
C THR A 38 31.26 1.83 -22.18
N SER A 39 30.44 2.03 -23.23
CA SER A 39 30.55 3.19 -24.10
C SER A 39 29.17 3.48 -24.70
N THR A 40 28.56 4.60 -24.31
CA THR A 40 27.25 5.03 -24.77
C THR A 40 27.28 5.42 -26.25
N ASP A 41 26.90 4.50 -27.12
CA ASP A 41 26.37 4.85 -28.44
C ASP A 41 24.84 4.96 -28.32
N ILE A 42 24.34 6.19 -28.36
CA ILE A 42 22.92 6.51 -28.24
C ILE A 42 22.12 5.82 -29.35
N ASN A 43 22.73 5.58 -30.53
CA ASN A 43 22.08 4.87 -31.62
C ASN A 43 21.86 3.39 -31.27
N SER A 44 22.81 2.74 -30.59
CA SER A 44 22.65 1.34 -30.17
C SER A 44 21.53 1.15 -29.14
N VAL A 45 21.32 2.13 -28.25
CA VAL A 45 20.25 2.09 -27.24
C VAL A 45 18.89 2.31 -27.91
N VAL A 46 18.82 3.21 -28.89
CA VAL A 46 17.61 3.46 -29.68
C VAL A 46 17.30 2.26 -30.58
N ASP A 47 18.29 1.68 -31.23
CA ASP A 47 18.15 0.50 -32.08
C ASP A 47 17.74 -0.73 -31.25
N ASN A 48 18.30 -0.91 -30.05
CA ASN A 48 17.86 -1.96 -29.12
C ASN A 48 16.42 -1.75 -28.65
N ALA A 49 16.01 -0.51 -28.37
CA ALA A 49 14.63 -0.20 -28.00
C ALA A 49 13.64 -0.43 -29.16
N ILE A 50 14.05 -0.11 -30.39
CA ILE A 50 13.28 -0.36 -31.63
C ILE A 50 13.24 -1.86 -31.94
N GLN A 51 14.33 -2.60 -31.75
CA GLN A 51 14.35 -4.05 -31.90
C GLN A 51 13.49 -4.74 -30.84
N MET A 52 13.47 -4.24 -29.61
CA MET A 52 12.55 -4.70 -28.58
C MET A 52 11.10 -4.45 -29.00
N ASP A 53 10.73 -3.23 -29.43
CA ASP A 53 9.37 -2.91 -29.89
C ASP A 53 8.95 -3.77 -31.10
N MET A 54 9.86 -4.00 -32.06
CA MET A 54 9.61 -4.87 -33.21
C MET A 54 9.47 -6.34 -32.80
N SER A 55 10.27 -6.83 -31.84
CA SER A 55 10.13 -8.18 -31.29
C SER A 55 8.82 -8.35 -30.52
N TYR A 56 8.37 -7.32 -29.78
CA TYR A 56 7.06 -7.30 -29.14
C TYR A 56 5.92 -7.31 -30.15
N ARG A 57 6.02 -6.55 -31.24
CA ARG A 57 5.05 -6.60 -32.34
C ARG A 57 5.03 -7.96 -33.03
N GLN A 58 6.18 -8.60 -33.21
CA GLN A 58 6.26 -9.95 -33.79
C GLN A 58 5.66 -11.00 -32.86
N LEU A 59 5.87 -10.90 -31.56
CA LEU A 59 5.21 -11.74 -30.56
C LEU A 59 3.70 -11.51 -30.52
N ALA A 60 3.24 -10.25 -30.60
CA ALA A 60 1.82 -9.91 -30.68
C ALA A 60 1.15 -10.41 -31.97
N LEU A 61 1.85 -10.37 -33.11
CA LEU A 61 1.37 -10.91 -34.39
C LEU A 61 1.38 -12.45 -34.42
N LEU A 62 2.35 -13.08 -33.75
CA LEU A 62 2.36 -14.54 -33.54
C LEU A 62 1.20 -14.97 -32.64
N ASP A 63 0.88 -14.20 -31.60
CA ASP A 63 -0.26 -14.40 -30.70
C ASP A 63 -1.60 -14.22 -31.44
N GLU A 64 -1.74 -13.19 -32.29
CA GLU A 64 -2.91 -13.03 -33.18
C GLU A 64 -3.08 -14.18 -34.18
N SER A 65 -1.98 -14.78 -34.65
CA SER A 65 -2.03 -15.92 -35.57
C SER A 65 -2.44 -17.23 -34.89
N PHE A 66 -2.12 -17.38 -33.59
CA PHE A 66 -2.56 -18.51 -32.76
C PHE A 66 -4.04 -18.38 -32.31
N MET A 67 -4.58 -17.15 -32.26
CA MET A 67 -5.96 -16.87 -31.83
C MET A 67 -7.02 -17.13 -32.92
N LYS A 68 -6.63 -17.52 -34.14
CA LYS A 68 -7.57 -17.81 -35.23
C LYS A 68 -8.16 -19.21 -35.23
N GLU A 69 -7.74 -20.10 -34.32
CA GLU A 69 -8.20 -21.49 -34.30
C GLU A 69 -9.05 -21.91 -33.09
N ASP A 70 -9.40 -21.01 -32.17
CA ASP A 70 -10.35 -21.35 -31.10
C ASP A 70 -11.50 -20.33 -31.03
N THR A 71 -12.45 -20.51 -31.95
CA THR A 71 -13.72 -19.79 -31.90
C THR A 71 -14.71 -20.54 -31.01
N LEU A 72 -15.31 -19.79 -30.08
CA LEU A 72 -16.67 -20.01 -29.55
C LEU A 72 -16.86 -20.83 -28.25
N HIS A 73 -16.03 -20.61 -27.23
CA HIS A 73 -16.46 -20.88 -25.85
C HIS A 73 -16.45 -19.59 -25.02
N SER A 74 -17.62 -19.20 -24.49
CA SER A 74 -17.69 -18.16 -23.47
C SER A 74 -16.76 -18.52 -22.31
N PRO A 75 -15.97 -17.56 -21.79
CA PRO A 75 -15.08 -17.80 -20.67
C PRO A 75 -15.79 -18.52 -19.53
N SER A 76 -15.24 -19.64 -19.04
CA SER A 76 -15.85 -20.35 -17.91
C SER A 76 -15.93 -19.43 -16.69
N GLU A 77 -17.14 -19.27 -16.16
CA GLU A 77 -17.47 -18.43 -15.01
C GLU A 77 -17.95 -19.29 -13.86
N ASN A 78 -17.55 -18.96 -12.64
CA ASN A 78 -18.23 -19.44 -11.44
C ASN A 78 -18.30 -18.33 -10.39
N GLN A 79 -19.52 -17.99 -9.97
CA GLN A 79 -19.77 -16.89 -9.02
C GLN A 79 -19.15 -15.55 -9.47
N ASN A 80 -19.30 -15.17 -10.75
CA ASN A 80 -18.71 -13.96 -11.34
C ASN A 80 -17.17 -13.93 -11.41
N LEU A 81 -16.47 -15.03 -11.14
CA LEU A 81 -15.03 -15.16 -11.38
C LEU A 81 -14.79 -15.96 -12.65
N TYR A 82 -14.18 -15.31 -13.63
CA TYR A 82 -13.80 -15.91 -14.91
C TYR A 82 -12.36 -16.42 -14.84
N ASN A 83 -12.11 -17.56 -15.50
CA ASN A 83 -10.79 -18.17 -15.63
C ASN A 83 -10.09 -18.45 -14.29
N PHE A 84 -10.83 -18.96 -13.30
CA PHE A 84 -10.29 -19.20 -11.96
C PHE A 84 -9.18 -20.27 -11.93
N GLU A 85 -9.05 -21.11 -12.97
CA GLU A 85 -8.02 -22.16 -13.07
C GLU A 85 -6.60 -21.58 -13.01
N VAL A 86 -6.38 -20.35 -13.51
CA VAL A 86 -5.08 -19.66 -13.42
C VAL A 86 -4.69 -19.30 -11.98
N LEU A 87 -5.63 -19.42 -11.04
CA LEU A 87 -5.41 -19.21 -9.60
C LEU A 87 -5.01 -20.51 -8.89
N LYS A 88 -4.93 -21.66 -9.58
CA LYS A 88 -4.52 -22.93 -8.99
C LYS A 88 -3.22 -22.83 -8.17
N PRO A 89 -2.15 -22.14 -8.61
CA PRO A 89 -0.94 -22.00 -7.79
C PRO A 89 -1.18 -21.29 -6.44
N PHE A 90 -2.11 -20.34 -6.37
CA PHE A 90 -2.52 -19.70 -5.13
C PHE A 90 -3.40 -20.61 -4.28
N PHE A 91 -4.36 -21.32 -4.89
CA PHE A 91 -5.21 -22.28 -4.19
C PHE A 91 -4.43 -23.44 -3.60
N GLU A 92 -3.40 -23.95 -4.27
CA GLU A 92 -2.51 -24.98 -3.72
C GLU A 92 -1.77 -24.47 -2.47
N LYS A 93 -1.29 -23.21 -2.50
CA LYS A 93 -0.68 -22.58 -1.33
C LYS A 93 -1.68 -22.39 -0.20
N LEU A 94 -2.92 -22.00 -0.50
CA LEU A 94 -4.00 -21.84 0.46
C LEU A 94 -4.39 -23.17 1.11
N ALA A 95 -4.48 -24.25 0.31
CA ALA A 95 -4.71 -25.61 0.79
C ALA A 95 -3.58 -26.14 1.66
N ALA A 96 -2.33 -25.84 1.30
CA ALA A 96 -1.19 -26.19 2.12
C ALA A 96 -1.20 -25.41 3.45
N LEU A 97 -1.55 -24.13 3.44
CA LEU A 97 -1.74 -23.36 4.68
C LEU A 97 -2.85 -23.95 5.55
N GLU A 98 -4.02 -24.25 4.97
CA GLU A 98 -5.16 -24.85 5.69
C GLU A 98 -4.80 -26.22 6.30
N THR A 99 -4.00 -27.01 5.59
CA THR A 99 -3.63 -28.37 6.03
C THR A 99 -2.51 -28.36 7.07
N PHE A 100 -1.46 -27.58 6.85
CA PHE A 100 -0.22 -27.66 7.61
C PHE A 100 -0.03 -26.52 8.62
N ASN A 101 -0.72 -25.40 8.45
CA ASN A 101 -0.64 -24.21 9.30
C ASN A 101 0.82 -23.79 9.62
N ASP A 102 1.67 -23.74 8.59
CA ASP A 102 3.14 -23.64 8.71
C ASP A 102 3.74 -22.49 7.87
N ARG A 103 2.91 -21.63 7.28
CA ARG A 103 3.34 -20.58 6.35
C ARG A 103 2.51 -19.31 6.48
N LYS A 104 3.00 -18.25 5.85
CA LYS A 104 2.25 -17.00 5.63
C LYS A 104 1.91 -16.90 4.15
N LEU A 105 0.73 -16.36 3.83
CA LEU A 105 0.35 -16.01 2.47
C LEU A 105 0.03 -14.54 2.36
N ASN A 106 0.60 -13.87 1.36
CA ASN A 106 0.43 -12.44 1.13
C ASN A 106 -0.52 -12.19 -0.04
N ILE A 107 -1.61 -11.47 0.24
CA ILE A 107 -2.55 -11.00 -0.79
C ILE A 107 -2.39 -9.49 -0.92
N VAL A 108 -2.11 -9.00 -2.13
CA VAL A 108 -1.92 -7.57 -2.40
C VAL A 108 -3.04 -7.03 -3.27
N HIS A 109 -3.83 -6.11 -2.73
CA HIS A 109 -4.96 -5.50 -3.44
C HIS A 109 -4.65 -4.03 -3.78
N ILE A 110 -4.48 -3.74 -5.06
CA ILE A 110 -4.11 -2.45 -5.62
C ILE A 110 -5.34 -1.80 -6.25
N GLY A 111 -5.59 -0.51 -5.98
CA GLY A 111 -6.69 0.19 -6.61
C GLY A 111 -6.72 1.70 -6.40
N ASP A 112 -7.92 2.28 -6.51
CA ASP A 112 -8.15 3.72 -6.36
C ASP A 112 -8.73 4.09 -4.98
N SER A 113 -9.63 5.09 -4.92
CA SER A 113 -10.33 5.52 -3.72
C SER A 113 -11.21 4.42 -3.10
N HIS A 114 -11.70 3.46 -3.88
CA HIS A 114 -12.51 2.34 -3.40
C HIS A 114 -11.70 1.40 -2.48
N ILE A 115 -10.40 1.28 -2.74
CA ILE A 115 -9.47 0.46 -1.94
C ILE A 115 -8.84 1.26 -0.80
N GLN A 116 -8.54 2.54 -1.01
CA GLN A 116 -7.79 3.37 -0.06
C GLN A 116 -8.44 3.47 1.33
N ALA A 117 -9.78 3.55 1.39
CA ALA A 117 -10.50 3.71 2.65
C ALA A 117 -10.52 2.44 3.51
N ASP A 118 -10.00 1.32 2.99
CA ASP A 118 -9.91 0.01 3.62
C ASP A 118 -11.25 -0.60 4.07
N ALA A 119 -12.41 -0.07 3.67
CA ALA A 119 -13.69 -0.64 4.10
C ALA A 119 -13.93 -2.03 3.46
N MET A 120 -13.75 -2.13 2.14
CA MET A 120 -13.88 -3.38 1.39
C MET A 120 -12.78 -4.37 1.79
N THR A 121 -11.53 -3.93 1.73
CA THR A 121 -10.36 -4.77 1.97
C THR A 121 -10.22 -5.19 3.43
N ASN A 122 -10.67 -4.39 4.40
CA ASN A 122 -10.68 -4.83 5.80
C ASN A 122 -11.66 -5.99 6.03
N LEU A 123 -12.82 -5.99 5.37
CA LEU A 123 -13.74 -7.13 5.48
C LEU A 123 -13.12 -8.38 4.85
N ILE A 124 -12.55 -8.26 3.64
CA ILE A 124 -11.88 -9.38 2.96
C ILE A 124 -10.74 -9.92 3.84
N ARG A 125 -9.90 -9.04 4.38
CA ARG A 125 -8.82 -9.36 5.33
C ARG A 125 -9.36 -10.14 6.52
N GLN A 126 -10.38 -9.63 7.20
CA GLN A 126 -10.96 -10.27 8.38
C GLN A 126 -11.49 -11.68 8.06
N ARG A 127 -12.16 -11.87 6.91
CA ARG A 127 -12.69 -13.18 6.52
C ARG A 127 -11.59 -14.18 6.20
N PHE A 128 -10.56 -13.77 5.45
CA PHE A 128 -9.39 -14.62 5.21
C PHE A 128 -8.69 -14.99 6.51
N GLN A 129 -8.47 -14.01 7.40
CA GLN A 129 -7.74 -14.24 8.64
C GLN A 129 -8.55 -15.05 9.65
N GLN A 130 -9.88 -14.94 9.65
CA GLN A 130 -10.76 -15.80 10.43
C GLN A 130 -10.68 -17.26 9.96
N GLN A 131 -10.54 -17.50 8.65
CA GLN A 131 -10.51 -18.85 8.10
C GLN A 131 -9.11 -19.48 8.09
N PHE A 132 -8.06 -18.70 7.83
CA PHE A 132 -6.71 -19.21 7.57
C PHE A 132 -5.66 -18.74 8.58
N GLY A 133 -6.03 -17.93 9.58
CA GLY A 133 -5.11 -17.37 10.57
C GLY A 133 -4.69 -15.92 10.26
N ASN A 134 -4.42 -15.16 11.31
CA ASN A 134 -4.02 -13.75 11.25
C ASN A 134 -2.50 -13.61 11.41
N ALA A 135 -1.79 -13.51 10.29
CA ALA A 135 -0.33 -13.33 10.26
C ALA A 135 0.12 -11.85 10.36
N GLY A 136 -0.82 -10.91 10.53
CA GLY A 136 -0.54 -9.48 10.67
C GLY A 136 -1.48 -8.57 9.90
N LEU A 137 -1.38 -7.26 10.15
CA LEU A 137 -2.18 -6.26 9.43
C LEU A 137 -1.69 -6.05 7.99
N GLY A 138 -0.40 -6.27 7.74
CA GLY A 138 0.23 -6.01 6.46
C GLY A 138 0.57 -4.54 6.27
N PHE A 139 0.35 -4.06 5.04
CA PHE A 139 0.80 -2.73 4.62
C PHE A 139 0.01 -1.61 5.30
N VAL A 140 0.71 -0.62 5.86
CA VAL A 140 0.14 0.59 6.45
C VAL A 140 0.94 1.83 6.04
N PHE A 141 0.26 2.98 6.00
CA PHE A 141 0.87 4.26 5.59
C PHE A 141 0.21 5.45 6.32
N PRO A 142 0.94 6.56 6.59
CA PRO A 142 0.42 7.72 7.33
C PRO A 142 -0.53 8.62 6.53
N TYR A 143 -1.57 8.05 5.92
CA TYR A 143 -2.57 8.77 5.14
C TYR A 143 -3.21 9.96 5.88
N SER A 144 -3.48 9.81 7.19
CA SER A 144 -4.07 10.86 8.02
C SER A 144 -3.18 12.11 8.13
N LEU A 145 -1.86 11.95 8.10
CA LEU A 145 -0.92 13.07 8.15
C LEU A 145 -0.89 13.87 6.83
N MET A 146 -1.31 13.25 5.73
CA MET A 146 -1.51 13.88 4.42
C MET A 146 -2.97 14.33 4.20
N ARG A 147 -3.83 14.22 5.22
CA ARG A 147 -5.26 14.57 5.16
C ARG A 147 -6.04 13.79 4.08
N THR A 148 -5.66 12.53 3.87
CA THR A 148 -6.38 11.63 2.96
C THR A 148 -6.92 10.41 3.72
N ASN A 149 -7.83 9.66 3.10
CA ASN A 149 -8.49 8.51 3.72
C ASN A 149 -7.50 7.36 3.92
N GLY A 150 -7.77 6.48 4.89
CA GLY A 150 -6.94 5.30 5.14
C GLY A 150 -7.63 4.35 6.12
N GLY A 151 -7.02 3.18 6.32
CA GLY A 151 -7.49 2.20 7.30
C GLY A 151 -7.52 2.73 8.73
N ARG A 152 -8.35 2.10 9.56
CA ARG A 152 -8.60 2.53 10.96
C ARG A 152 -7.92 1.66 12.01
N ASN A 153 -7.25 0.59 11.59
CA ASN A 153 -6.57 -0.35 12.50
C ASN A 153 -5.33 0.26 13.16
N VAL A 154 -4.76 1.31 12.57
CA VAL A 154 -3.66 2.11 13.13
C VAL A 154 -3.96 3.60 13.02
N ARG A 155 -3.31 4.40 13.86
CA ARG A 155 -3.34 5.86 13.81
C ARG A 155 -1.93 6.42 13.74
N PHE A 156 -1.71 7.34 12.80
CA PHE A 156 -0.46 8.08 12.70
C PHE A 156 -0.59 9.51 13.24
N SER A 157 0.42 9.95 13.98
CA SER A 157 0.57 11.31 14.49
C SER A 157 2.02 11.79 14.31
N SER A 158 2.26 13.09 14.17
CA SER A 158 3.61 13.65 14.00
C SER A 158 3.74 15.02 14.66
N ASN A 159 4.94 15.33 15.17
CA ASN A 159 5.30 16.65 15.69
C ASN A 159 5.63 17.68 14.59
N ILE A 160 5.59 17.29 13.32
CA ILE A 160 5.77 18.22 12.20
C ILE A 160 4.74 17.94 11.11
N SER A 161 4.51 18.94 10.27
CA SER A 161 3.92 18.74 8.94
C SER A 161 4.95 18.15 7.99
N TRP A 162 4.47 17.31 7.08
CA TRP A 162 5.27 16.62 6.08
C TRP A 162 4.85 17.04 4.69
N ASP A 163 5.82 17.09 3.79
CA ASP A 163 5.56 17.24 2.37
C ASP A 163 5.11 15.90 1.81
N ASN A 164 4.28 15.93 0.77
CA ASN A 164 3.81 14.71 0.13
C ASN A 164 3.51 14.95 -1.35
N LYS A 165 3.61 13.87 -2.13
CA LYS A 165 3.13 13.79 -3.50
C LYS A 165 2.38 12.48 -3.66
N LYS A 166 1.36 12.47 -4.51
CA LYS A 166 0.66 11.23 -4.90
C LYS A 166 0.97 10.85 -6.34
N ILE A 167 0.68 9.61 -6.69
CA ILE A 167 1.00 9.06 -8.01
C ILE A 167 0.29 9.77 -9.16
N THR A 168 -0.85 10.42 -8.91
CA THR A 168 -1.55 11.22 -9.93
C THR A 168 -0.86 12.55 -10.25
N GLU A 169 0.14 12.95 -9.46
CA GLU A 169 0.87 14.22 -9.61
C GLU A 169 2.24 14.05 -10.27
N ILE A 170 2.70 12.82 -10.47
CA ILE A 170 4.02 12.57 -11.08
C ILE A 170 3.91 12.64 -12.61
N LYS A 171 4.88 13.32 -13.22
CA LYS A 171 5.00 13.42 -14.69
C LYS A 171 5.91 12.33 -15.27
N LYS A 172 6.90 11.88 -14.51
CA LYS A 172 7.83 10.77 -14.78
C LYS A 172 8.43 10.30 -13.46
N ASN A 173 9.20 9.21 -13.47
CA ASN A 173 9.79 8.55 -12.31
C ASN A 173 10.23 9.52 -11.20
N GLY A 174 9.91 9.18 -9.95
CA GLY A 174 10.17 10.02 -8.78
C GLY A 174 9.95 9.26 -7.48
N ASP A 175 9.99 9.96 -6.35
CA ASP A 175 10.03 9.33 -5.02
C ASP A 175 8.71 8.72 -4.53
N VAL A 176 7.69 8.67 -5.40
CA VAL A 176 6.38 8.06 -5.12
C VAL A 176 6.47 6.56 -5.35
N GLY A 177 6.67 5.83 -4.25
CA GLY A 177 6.85 4.38 -4.25
C GLY A 177 5.57 3.59 -3.99
N LEU A 178 5.70 2.48 -3.27
CA LEU A 178 4.69 1.44 -3.10
C LEU A 178 3.33 1.93 -2.56
N SER A 179 3.30 2.90 -1.65
CA SER A 179 2.03 3.44 -1.13
C SER A 179 1.22 4.18 -2.20
N GLY A 180 1.82 4.51 -3.35
CA GLY A 180 1.29 5.47 -4.31
C GLY A 180 1.38 6.92 -3.82
N TYR A 181 2.12 7.14 -2.72
CA TYR A 181 2.48 8.44 -2.17
C TYR A 181 3.99 8.50 -1.86
N SER A 182 4.54 9.71 -1.80
CA SER A 182 5.78 9.99 -1.09
C SER A 182 5.45 10.81 0.14
N PHE A 183 6.04 10.46 1.29
CA PHE A 183 5.88 11.21 2.54
C PHE A 183 7.26 11.68 2.99
N THR A 184 7.52 12.98 2.82
CA THR A 184 8.90 13.51 2.80
C THR A 184 9.16 14.68 3.74
N THR A 185 10.41 14.78 4.21
CA THR A 185 10.91 15.96 4.91
C THR A 185 12.44 16.02 4.84
N GLN A 186 12.99 17.23 5.00
CA GLN A 186 14.42 17.47 5.24
C GLN A 186 14.71 17.86 6.70
N LYS A 187 13.66 17.95 7.54
CA LYS A 187 13.82 18.27 8.96
C LYS A 187 14.38 17.05 9.69
N ASN A 188 15.39 17.23 10.53
CA ASN A 188 16.05 16.16 11.30
C ASN A 188 15.55 16.07 12.76
N ASN A 189 14.38 16.63 13.04
CA ASN A 189 13.79 16.68 14.38
C ASN A 189 12.30 16.38 14.27
N PHE A 190 12.02 15.18 13.77
CA PHE A 190 10.67 14.66 13.68
C PHE A 190 10.50 13.43 14.56
N LEU A 191 9.24 13.17 14.86
CA LEU A 191 8.77 11.95 15.49
C LEU A 191 7.45 11.60 14.81
N ILE A 192 7.37 10.42 14.23
CA ILE A 192 6.11 9.83 13.77
C ILE A 192 5.70 8.79 14.80
N GLU A 193 4.52 8.93 15.39
CA GLU A 193 3.90 7.91 16.24
C GLU A 193 2.97 7.06 15.38
N LEU A 194 3.13 5.74 15.47
CA LEU A 194 2.17 4.74 15.00
C LEU A 194 1.54 4.11 16.24
N GLU A 195 0.24 4.36 16.42
CA GLU A 195 -0.58 3.80 17.49
C GLU A 195 -1.46 2.68 16.93
N LEU A 196 -1.41 1.50 17.54
CA LEU A 196 -2.29 0.38 17.21
C LEU A 196 -3.68 0.63 17.80
N LYS A 197 -4.69 0.76 16.94
CA LYS A 197 -6.09 0.97 17.36
C LYS A 197 -6.85 -0.33 17.52
N ASN A 198 -6.57 -1.31 16.67
CA ASN A 198 -7.12 -2.66 16.81
C ASN A 198 -6.02 -3.62 17.30
N LYS A 199 -6.15 -4.09 18.55
CA LYS A 199 -5.20 -4.97 19.21
C LYS A 199 -5.16 -6.39 18.64
N GLU A 200 -6.14 -6.79 17.83
CA GLU A 200 -6.09 -8.05 17.08
C GLU A 200 -4.91 -8.09 16.09
N TYR A 201 -4.37 -6.93 15.75
CA TYR A 201 -3.22 -6.77 14.87
C TYR A 201 -1.93 -6.42 15.62
N SER A 202 -1.79 -6.86 16.87
CA SER A 202 -0.49 -6.85 17.55
C SER A 202 0.57 -7.51 16.66
N PHE A 203 1.73 -6.87 16.60
CA PHE A 203 2.81 -7.24 15.70
C PHE A 203 4.12 -7.30 16.48
N ASN A 204 5.01 -8.18 16.04
CA ASN A 204 6.37 -8.28 16.58
C ASN A 204 7.44 -8.09 15.49
N THR A 205 7.00 -7.92 14.24
CA THR A 205 7.84 -7.63 13.09
C THR A 205 7.32 -6.37 12.39
N LEU A 206 8.21 -5.41 12.15
CA LEU A 206 7.93 -4.17 11.42
C LEU A 206 8.96 -3.98 10.31
N LYS A 207 8.49 -3.80 9.07
CA LYS A 207 9.34 -3.49 7.91
C LYS A 207 9.10 -2.05 7.47
N ILE A 208 10.15 -1.33 7.09
CA ILE A 208 10.09 0.05 6.59
C ILE A 208 10.59 0.07 5.15
N ILE A 209 9.80 0.67 4.26
CA ILE A 209 10.10 0.80 2.85
C ILE A 209 10.43 2.27 2.55
N THR A 210 11.60 2.47 1.95
CA THR A 210 12.13 3.77 1.52
C THR A 210 12.73 3.64 0.12
N PRO A 211 12.98 4.76 -0.59
CA PRO A 211 13.67 4.73 -1.87
C PRO A 211 15.05 4.06 -1.75
N SER A 212 15.37 3.17 -2.69
CA SER A 212 16.62 2.40 -2.74
C SER A 212 16.96 1.65 -1.44
N ASN A 213 15.96 1.33 -0.61
CA ASN A 213 16.12 0.73 0.71
C ASN A 213 17.12 1.48 1.63
N GLN A 214 17.22 2.80 1.52
CA GLN A 214 18.08 3.58 2.40
C GLN A 214 17.48 3.65 3.81
N GLN A 215 18.28 3.37 4.84
CA GLN A 215 17.86 3.47 6.24
C GLN A 215 17.71 4.95 6.65
N MET A 216 16.59 5.55 6.26
CA MET A 216 16.26 6.95 6.55
C MET A 216 15.64 7.11 7.94
N PHE A 217 14.99 6.07 8.47
CA PHE A 217 14.29 6.10 9.75
C PHE A 217 14.89 5.10 10.73
N GLU A 218 14.91 5.46 12.00
CA GLU A 218 15.11 4.51 13.09
C GLU A 218 13.76 4.20 13.73
N LEU A 219 13.62 2.97 14.26
CA LEU A 219 12.45 2.56 15.02
C LEU A 219 12.73 2.73 16.52
N ALA A 220 11.75 3.21 17.27
CA ALA A 220 11.90 3.46 18.69
C ALA A 220 10.65 3.13 19.50
N THR A 221 10.86 2.81 20.78
CA THR A 221 9.81 2.68 21.80
C THR A 221 9.96 3.78 22.85
N ASN A 222 8.91 4.03 23.63
CA ASN A 222 8.92 4.99 24.73
C ASN A 222 8.16 4.42 25.93
N LYS A 223 8.68 4.66 27.15
CA LYS A 223 8.06 4.24 28.42
C LYS A 223 7.19 5.33 29.08
N GLY A 224 7.02 6.50 28.45
CA GLY A 224 6.29 7.65 29.00
C GLY A 224 5.36 8.35 27.99
N GLU A 225 4.58 9.32 28.48
CA GLU A 225 3.69 10.11 27.63
C GLU A 225 4.46 11.02 26.68
N VAL A 226 4.17 10.92 25.38
CA VAL A 226 4.76 11.75 24.34
C VAL A 226 3.77 12.83 23.91
N SER A 227 4.15 14.10 24.09
CA SER A 227 3.38 15.24 23.58
C SER A 227 3.82 15.61 22.16
N LEU A 228 3.09 15.12 21.15
CA LEU A 228 3.33 15.40 19.72
C LEU A 228 2.82 16.77 19.24
N LYS A 229 2.69 17.76 20.12
CA LYS A 229 2.22 19.09 19.69
C LYS A 229 3.25 19.71 18.75
N PRO A 230 2.91 19.93 17.47
CA PRO A 230 3.91 20.23 16.45
C PRO A 230 4.53 21.62 16.59
N THR A 231 3.81 22.47 17.30
CA THR A 231 4.19 23.84 17.57
C THR A 231 3.79 24.21 18.98
N GLN A 232 4.58 25.09 19.59
CA GLN A 232 4.24 25.77 20.82
C GLN A 232 4.27 27.28 20.58
N PRO A 233 3.49 28.07 21.33
CA PRO A 233 3.64 29.52 21.30
C PRO A 233 5.09 29.91 21.61
N LYS A 234 5.71 30.66 20.69
CA LYS A 234 7.05 31.20 20.87
C LYS A 234 7.06 32.04 22.14
N THR A 235 7.95 31.68 23.05
CA THR A 235 8.01 32.29 24.37
C THR A 235 9.16 33.29 24.43
N ILE A 236 8.84 34.54 24.78
CA ILE A 236 9.85 35.59 24.97
C ILE A 236 10.06 35.81 26.47
N SER A 237 11.32 35.84 26.91
CA SER A 237 11.66 36.26 28.27
C SER A 237 11.54 37.77 28.38
N HIS A 238 10.61 38.24 29.21
CA HIS A 238 10.37 39.65 29.49
C HIS A 238 10.71 39.98 30.94
N LYS A 239 11.65 40.90 31.17
CA LYS A 239 11.96 41.42 32.51
C LYS A 239 11.01 42.57 32.84
N VAL A 240 10.18 42.38 33.87
CA VAL A 240 9.16 43.34 34.32
C VAL A 240 9.82 44.65 34.74
N LYS A 241 9.38 45.76 34.14
CA LYS A 241 9.82 47.12 34.45
C LYS A 241 8.92 47.78 35.49
N LYS A 242 9.41 48.85 36.10
CA LYS A 242 8.64 49.66 37.06
C LYS A 242 7.36 50.18 36.39
N GLY A 243 6.21 49.91 37.01
CA GLY A 243 4.89 50.35 36.53
C GLY A 243 4.19 49.41 35.55
N GLU A 244 4.80 48.30 35.12
CA GLU A 244 4.13 47.33 34.24
C GLU A 244 3.14 46.44 35.01
N THR A 245 2.02 46.12 34.35
CA THR A 245 1.03 45.14 34.83
C THR A 245 0.97 43.96 33.85
N LEU A 246 0.47 42.80 34.30
CA LEU A 246 0.22 41.67 33.38
C LEU A 246 -0.68 42.07 32.20
N TYR A 247 -1.64 42.98 32.43
CA TYR A 247 -2.50 43.48 31.37
C TYR A 247 -1.70 44.25 30.31
N ALA A 248 -0.88 45.23 30.72
CA ALA A 248 -0.03 46.00 29.81
C ALA A 248 0.95 45.10 29.03
N ILE A 249 1.57 44.13 29.72
CA ILE A 249 2.47 43.15 29.09
C ILE A 249 1.70 42.28 28.08
N SER A 250 0.50 41.79 28.42
CA SER A 250 -0.30 40.96 27.51
C SER A 250 -0.66 41.68 26.21
N ARG A 251 -1.01 42.97 26.30
CA ARG A 251 -1.30 43.83 25.15
C ARG A 251 -0.08 44.04 24.26
N LYS A 252 1.08 44.31 24.89
CA LYS A 252 2.35 44.50 24.18
C LYS A 252 2.73 43.29 23.33
N TYR A 253 2.53 42.07 23.85
CA TYR A 253 2.91 40.83 23.18
C TYR A 253 1.76 40.11 22.46
N LYS A 254 0.60 40.76 22.31
CA LYS A 254 -0.61 40.21 21.66
C LYS A 254 -0.99 38.82 22.20
N THR A 255 -1.00 38.69 23.53
CA THR A 255 -1.37 37.47 24.26
C THR A 255 -2.41 37.79 25.33
N THR A 256 -2.78 36.82 26.17
CA THR A 256 -3.74 37.04 27.28
C THR A 256 -3.06 36.91 28.63
N VAL A 257 -3.62 37.60 29.64
CA VAL A 257 -3.16 37.50 31.03
C VAL A 257 -3.18 36.04 31.50
N ALA A 258 -4.25 35.29 31.19
CA ALA A 258 -4.38 33.88 31.53
C ALA A 258 -3.24 33.03 30.94
N LYS A 259 -2.84 33.26 29.68
CA LYS A 259 -1.72 32.56 29.03
C LYS A 259 -0.37 32.89 29.68
N ILE A 260 -0.16 34.14 30.09
CA ILE A 260 1.05 34.55 30.82
C ILE A 260 1.08 33.87 32.20
N GLN A 261 -0.06 33.85 32.91
CA GLN A 261 -0.15 33.23 34.23
C GLN A 261 0.13 31.73 34.17
N SER A 262 -0.49 31.01 33.24
CA SER A 262 -0.30 29.56 33.10
C SER A 262 1.17 29.20 32.77
N ASN A 263 1.81 29.96 31.88
CA ASN A 263 3.22 29.73 31.51
C ASN A 263 4.23 30.04 32.62
N ASN A 264 3.85 30.87 33.58
CA ASN A 264 4.71 31.28 34.69
C ASN A 264 4.27 30.71 36.04
N LYS A 265 3.27 29.81 36.06
CA LYS A 265 2.68 29.23 37.28
C LYS A 265 2.21 30.30 38.29
N LEU A 266 1.70 31.43 37.80
CA LEU A 266 1.19 32.52 38.64
C LEU A 266 -0.26 32.23 39.06
N LYS A 267 -0.57 32.43 40.35
CA LYS A 267 -1.92 32.23 40.89
C LYS A 267 -2.81 33.47 40.82
N ASN A 268 -2.23 34.64 40.53
CA ASN A 268 -2.94 35.92 40.50
C ASN A 268 -2.18 36.94 39.62
N ASN A 269 -2.62 38.19 39.61
CA ASN A 269 -2.04 39.26 38.78
C ASN A 269 -0.83 39.97 39.40
N LYS A 270 -0.32 39.50 40.54
CA LYS A 270 0.82 40.13 41.23
C LYS A 270 2.14 39.74 40.55
N ILE A 271 2.89 40.74 40.13
CA ILE A 271 4.24 40.60 39.55
C ILE A 271 5.19 41.61 40.21
N LYS A 272 6.48 41.28 40.28
CA LYS A 272 7.51 42.14 40.90
C LYS A 272 8.39 42.78 39.82
N VAL A 273 8.83 44.01 40.07
CA VAL A 273 9.84 44.66 39.23
C VAL A 273 11.12 43.79 39.20
N GLY A 274 11.67 43.59 38.02
CA GLY A 274 12.83 42.73 37.79
C GLY A 274 12.51 41.24 37.60
N GLN A 275 11.27 40.81 37.84
CA GLN A 275 10.84 39.43 37.58
C GLN A 275 10.94 39.12 36.08
N ILE A 276 11.50 37.96 35.73
CA ILE A 276 11.52 37.48 34.35
C ILE A 276 10.27 36.62 34.13
N LEU A 277 9.45 37.02 33.17
CA LEU A 277 8.25 36.30 32.76
C LEU A 277 8.46 35.65 31.38
N LYS A 278 8.02 34.40 31.25
CA LYS A 278 7.87 33.67 30.00
C LYS A 278 6.57 34.12 29.32
N ILE A 279 6.66 34.95 28.28
CA ILE A 279 5.50 35.50 27.59
C ILE A 279 5.22 34.68 26.32
N PRO A 280 4.14 33.87 26.28
CA PRO A 280 3.73 33.17 25.07
C PRO A 280 3.17 34.17 24.06
N THR A 281 3.76 34.23 22.87
CA THR A 281 3.31 35.12 21.78
C THR A 281 2.29 34.41 20.88
N SER A 282 1.68 35.15 19.95
CA SER A 282 0.84 34.55 18.90
C SER A 282 1.64 33.85 17.79
N GLN A 283 2.96 34.05 17.76
CA GLN A 283 3.85 33.33 16.85
C GLN A 283 4.09 31.92 17.38
N MET A 284 4.06 30.94 16.49
CA MET A 284 4.30 29.53 16.81
C MET A 284 5.74 29.19 16.47
N GLU A 285 6.43 28.44 17.33
CA GLU A 285 7.74 27.85 17.05
C GLU A 285 7.66 26.33 17.10
N SER A 286 8.53 25.65 16.37
CA SER A 286 8.68 24.19 16.48
C SER A 286 9.18 23.85 17.89
N LYS A 287 8.48 22.96 18.58
CA LYS A 287 8.98 22.38 19.82
C LYS A 287 9.85 21.17 19.45
N PRO A 288 11.17 21.19 19.75
CA PRO A 288 11.99 20.02 19.56
C PRO A 288 11.45 18.85 20.36
N VAL A 289 11.42 17.66 19.75
CA VAL A 289 11.14 16.44 20.50
C VAL A 289 12.45 16.04 21.17
N ASP A 290 12.38 15.84 22.47
CA ASP A 290 13.50 15.28 23.22
C ASP A 290 13.55 13.77 22.98
N LEU A 291 14.46 13.36 22.08
CA LEU A 291 14.65 11.96 21.72
C LEU A 291 15.39 11.15 22.79
N SER A 292 15.92 11.78 23.85
CA SER A 292 16.68 11.07 24.90
C SER A 292 15.86 10.05 25.70
N ASN A 293 14.53 10.20 25.71
CA ASN A 293 13.62 9.27 26.39
C ASN A 293 13.16 8.10 25.51
N PHE A 294 13.65 8.03 24.27
CA PHE A 294 13.30 6.98 23.32
C PHE A 294 14.38 5.90 23.31
N ASN A 295 13.93 4.65 23.34
CA ASN A 295 14.81 3.50 23.16
C ASN A 295 14.84 3.14 21.67
N ILE A 296 15.94 3.46 21.00
CA ILE A 296 16.16 3.12 19.60
C ILE A 296 16.39 1.61 19.48
N LEU A 297 15.64 0.98 18.60
CA LEU A 297 15.71 -0.46 18.34
C LEU A 297 16.71 -0.75 17.23
N ALA A 298 17.36 -1.91 17.32
CA ALA A 298 18.31 -2.33 16.30
C ALA A 298 17.57 -2.92 15.09
N ASN A 299 17.92 -2.43 13.90
CA ASN A 299 17.52 -3.03 12.62
C ASN A 299 18.16 -4.42 12.47
N THR A 300 17.38 -5.43 12.04
CA THR A 300 17.82 -6.81 11.85
C THR A 300 18.02 -7.19 10.37
N SER A 301 17.71 -6.29 9.43
CA SER A 301 17.78 -6.60 7.99
C SER A 301 19.20 -6.85 7.48
N PRO A 302 19.45 -7.96 6.78
CA PRO A 302 20.62 -8.12 5.94
C PRO A 302 20.52 -7.25 4.67
N GLN A 303 21.67 -6.98 4.04
CA GLN A 303 21.81 -5.99 2.96
C GLN A 303 21.00 -6.24 1.67
N LEU A 304 20.34 -7.39 1.50
CA LEU A 304 19.72 -7.82 0.24
C LEU A 304 18.23 -7.49 0.09
N PHE A 305 17.58 -6.89 1.10
CA PHE A 305 16.13 -6.68 1.10
C PHE A 305 15.68 -5.38 0.44
N SER A 306 14.38 -5.30 0.11
CA SER A 306 13.72 -4.10 -0.45
C SER A 306 13.15 -3.17 0.64
N TYR A 307 13.43 -3.53 1.88
CA TYR A 307 13.03 -2.88 3.12
C TYR A 307 14.11 -3.15 4.16
N TYR A 308 14.10 -2.37 5.23
CA TYR A 308 14.79 -2.72 6.46
C TYR A 308 13.77 -3.04 7.56
N MET A 309 14.11 -3.95 8.48
CA MET A 309 13.14 -4.56 9.38
C MET A 309 13.63 -4.63 10.82
N TYR A 310 12.66 -4.77 11.70
CA TYR A 310 12.85 -4.92 13.13
C TYR A 310 11.95 -6.06 13.60
N GLU A 311 12.56 -7.02 14.29
CA GLU A 311 11.91 -8.26 14.72
C GLU A 311 11.97 -8.37 16.25
N ASN A 312 11.26 -9.36 16.80
CA ASN A 312 11.17 -9.61 18.25
C ASN A 312 10.71 -8.37 19.04
N LEU A 313 9.83 -7.56 18.43
CA LEU A 313 9.30 -6.37 19.05
C LEU A 313 8.28 -6.73 20.13
N ASP A 314 8.44 -6.16 21.32
CA ASP A 314 7.42 -6.16 22.37
C ASP A 314 6.65 -4.83 22.33
N VAL A 315 5.75 -4.71 21.34
CA VAL A 315 4.96 -3.49 21.13
C VAL A 315 3.67 -3.58 21.92
N SER A 316 3.58 -2.84 23.03
CA SER A 316 2.37 -2.83 23.85
C SER A 316 1.18 -2.15 23.16
N ASP A 317 1.42 -1.01 22.49
CA ASP A 317 0.38 -0.23 21.79
C ASP A 317 0.96 0.77 20.76
N LYS A 318 2.19 1.26 20.96
CA LYS A 318 2.76 2.36 20.18
C LYS A 318 4.21 2.10 19.79
N ILE A 319 4.56 2.56 18.60
CA ILE A 319 5.95 2.63 18.14
C ILE A 319 6.20 3.96 17.44
N TYR A 320 7.48 4.32 17.34
CA TYR A 320 7.89 5.63 16.86
C TYR A 320 8.92 5.51 15.75
N LEU A 321 8.80 6.35 14.72
CA LEU A 321 9.87 6.57 13.75
C LEU A 321 10.58 7.87 14.05
N THR A 322 11.90 7.79 14.17
CA THR A 322 12.81 8.93 14.39
C THR A 322 13.79 9.06 13.22
N PRO A 323 14.40 10.23 13.02
CA PRO A 323 15.41 10.41 11.96
C PRO A 323 16.62 9.50 12.17
N ASN A 324 17.09 8.84 11.12
CA ASN A 324 18.44 8.29 11.11
C ASN A 324 19.46 9.44 11.11
N PRO A 325 20.42 9.49 12.05
CA PRO A 325 21.40 10.57 12.16
C PRO A 325 22.35 10.67 10.96
N LYS A 326 22.45 9.63 10.13
CA LYS A 326 23.25 9.62 8.90
C LYS A 326 22.49 10.15 7.68
N SER A 327 21.20 10.44 7.82
CA SER A 327 20.34 10.94 6.74
C SER A 327 20.00 12.42 6.93
N ASN A 328 19.92 13.16 5.83
CA ASN A 328 19.49 14.56 5.78
C ASN A 328 18.19 14.77 4.98
N ASN A 329 17.69 13.70 4.35
CA ASN A 329 16.43 13.67 3.62
C ASN A 329 15.72 12.37 3.98
N PHE A 330 14.41 12.48 4.18
CA PHE A 330 13.60 11.39 4.70
C PHE A 330 12.41 11.21 3.78
N THR A 331 12.27 10.02 3.21
CA THR A 331 11.14 9.62 2.37
C THR A 331 10.63 8.27 2.82
N LEU A 332 9.37 8.23 3.26
CA LEU A 332 8.68 6.99 3.60
C LEU A 332 7.78 6.57 2.44
N ASN A 333 7.91 5.32 1.99
CA ASN A 333 7.04 4.72 0.96
C ASN A 333 6.13 3.61 1.50
N GLY A 334 6.37 3.11 2.71
CA GLY A 334 5.55 2.05 3.28
C GLY A 334 6.02 1.57 4.64
N ILE A 335 5.10 0.98 5.40
CA ILE A 335 5.38 0.19 6.60
C ILE A 335 4.61 -1.12 6.46
N ILE A 336 5.19 -2.24 6.87
CA ILE A 336 4.50 -3.55 6.95
C ILE A 336 4.51 -4.02 8.39
N LEU A 337 3.36 -4.46 8.90
CA LEU A 337 3.19 -4.99 10.26
C LEU A 337 2.82 -6.47 10.19
N GLU A 338 3.66 -7.31 10.79
CA GLU A 338 3.54 -8.78 10.80
C GLU A 338 3.70 -9.35 12.22
N ASN A 339 3.18 -10.54 12.44
CA ASN A 339 3.42 -11.33 13.64
C ASN A 339 4.02 -12.70 13.28
N ASP A 340 4.42 -13.50 14.27
CA ASP A 340 5.01 -14.83 14.02
C ASP A 340 3.97 -15.94 13.73
N GLN A 341 2.68 -15.60 13.71
CA GLN A 341 1.64 -16.57 13.43
C GLN A 341 1.61 -16.92 11.93
N CYS A 342 1.24 -18.16 11.64
CA CYS A 342 0.88 -18.58 10.30
C CYS A 342 -0.48 -18.00 9.91
N GLY A 343 -0.69 -17.81 8.61
CA GLY A 343 -1.96 -17.34 8.09
C GLY A 343 -1.85 -16.34 6.94
N VAL A 344 -2.87 -15.49 6.80
CA VAL A 344 -2.97 -14.54 5.68
C VAL A 344 -2.60 -13.14 6.14
N ILE A 345 -1.80 -12.46 5.32
CA ILE A 345 -1.55 -11.03 5.37
C ILE A 345 -2.23 -10.40 4.16
N TYR A 346 -3.13 -9.45 4.39
CA TYR A 346 -3.88 -8.77 3.32
C TYR A 346 -3.47 -7.30 3.22
N HIS A 347 -2.63 -7.01 2.23
CA HIS A 347 -2.15 -5.66 1.94
C HIS A 347 -3.19 -4.93 1.06
N ASN A 348 -3.51 -3.68 1.41
CA ASN A 348 -4.23 -2.79 0.52
C ASN A 348 -3.30 -1.66 0.07
N ILE A 349 -3.44 -1.25 -1.18
CA ILE A 349 -2.78 -0.07 -1.74
C ILE A 349 -3.81 0.66 -2.60
N GLY A 350 -4.43 1.69 -2.04
CA GLY A 350 -5.37 2.53 -2.76
C GLY A 350 -4.89 3.97 -2.86
N VAL A 351 -5.12 4.60 -4.01
CA VAL A 351 -4.81 6.02 -4.23
C VAL A 351 -6.01 6.76 -4.79
N ASN A 352 -6.45 7.78 -4.07
CA ASN A 352 -7.66 8.52 -4.39
C ASN A 352 -7.51 9.26 -5.73
N GLY A 353 -8.43 8.95 -6.65
CA GLY A 353 -8.47 9.52 -8.00
C GLY A 353 -7.41 8.95 -8.95
N ALA A 354 -6.72 7.86 -8.59
CA ALA A 354 -5.74 7.25 -9.47
C ALA A 354 -6.39 6.55 -10.66
N HIS A 355 -5.76 6.74 -11.82
CA HIS A 355 -5.97 5.92 -13.00
C HIS A 355 -4.84 4.87 -13.05
N ILE A 356 -5.06 3.79 -13.79
CA ILE A 356 -4.07 2.74 -14.01
C ILE A 356 -2.82 3.28 -14.72
N SER A 357 -2.98 4.26 -15.61
CA SER A 357 -1.86 4.98 -16.22
C SER A 357 -1.02 5.79 -15.23
N ASP A 358 -1.56 6.19 -14.08
CA ASP A 358 -0.77 6.88 -13.07
C ASP A 358 0.25 5.92 -12.44
N TYR A 359 -0.15 4.69 -12.14
CA TYR A 359 0.76 3.66 -11.69
C TYR A 359 1.83 3.30 -12.72
N ASN A 360 1.46 3.20 -13.99
CA ASN A 360 2.39 2.91 -15.09
C ASN A 360 3.54 3.93 -15.25
N LYS A 361 3.46 5.09 -14.59
CA LYS A 361 4.50 6.13 -14.58
C LYS A 361 5.53 5.93 -13.46
N SER A 362 5.22 5.14 -12.43
CA SER A 362 6.11 4.92 -11.28
C SER A 362 6.86 3.60 -11.40
N GLN A 363 8.14 3.67 -11.76
CA GLN A 363 9.03 2.50 -11.73
C GLN A 363 9.24 2.04 -10.27
N LEU A 364 9.43 2.99 -9.36
CA LEU A 364 9.66 2.73 -7.94
C LEU A 364 8.51 1.95 -7.29
N PHE A 365 7.26 2.15 -7.73
CA PHE A 365 6.12 1.36 -7.27
C PHE A 365 6.32 -0.14 -7.51
N PHE A 366 6.65 -0.53 -8.74
CA PHE A 366 6.85 -1.95 -9.10
C PHE A 366 8.14 -2.50 -8.50
N GLU A 367 9.19 -1.70 -8.41
CA GLU A 367 10.44 -2.09 -7.73
C GLU A 367 10.23 -2.39 -6.24
N GLN A 368 9.33 -1.67 -5.57
CA GLN A 368 9.04 -1.88 -4.15
C GLN A 368 7.96 -2.93 -3.90
N LEU A 369 7.16 -3.30 -4.91
CA LEU A 369 6.09 -4.31 -4.77
C LEU A 369 6.60 -5.65 -4.23
N LYS A 370 7.83 -6.04 -4.59
CA LYS A 370 8.50 -7.25 -4.07
C LYS A 370 8.64 -7.28 -2.54
N ALA A 371 8.60 -6.13 -1.87
CA ALA A 371 8.64 -6.05 -0.41
C ALA A 371 7.44 -6.74 0.26
N LEU A 372 6.33 -6.92 -0.48
CA LEU A 372 5.11 -7.56 0.01
C LEU A 372 5.07 -9.07 -0.27
N GLU A 373 6.03 -9.60 -1.03
CA GLU A 373 6.11 -11.03 -1.38
C GLU A 373 4.74 -11.65 -1.80
N PRO A 374 4.00 -11.05 -2.77
CA PRO A 374 2.63 -11.49 -3.07
C PRO A 374 2.51 -12.95 -3.54
N ASP A 375 1.57 -13.68 -2.94
CA ASP A 375 1.08 -14.96 -3.48
C ASP A 375 -0.12 -14.77 -4.41
N LEU A 376 -0.82 -13.63 -4.28
CA LEU A 376 -1.93 -13.21 -5.12
C LEU A 376 -1.93 -11.68 -5.24
N ILE A 377 -2.16 -11.17 -6.45
CA ILE A 377 -2.36 -9.74 -6.69
C ILE A 377 -3.79 -9.50 -7.21
N VAL A 378 -4.49 -8.54 -6.62
CA VAL A 378 -5.82 -8.09 -7.03
C VAL A 378 -5.73 -6.65 -7.52
N ILE A 379 -6.30 -6.35 -8.70
CA ILE A 379 -6.23 -5.03 -9.33
C ILE A 379 -7.65 -4.50 -9.55
N SER A 380 -7.96 -3.37 -8.89
CA SER A 380 -9.29 -2.73 -8.89
C SER A 380 -9.21 -1.26 -9.25
N LEU A 381 -9.27 -0.99 -10.56
CA LEU A 381 -9.22 0.34 -11.18
C LEU A 381 -10.28 0.44 -12.29
N GLY A 382 -10.43 1.59 -12.93
CA GLY A 382 -11.40 1.82 -14.02
C GLY A 382 -12.51 2.80 -13.68
N THR A 383 -12.79 3.07 -12.40
CA THR A 383 -13.80 4.07 -12.02
C THR A 383 -13.38 5.44 -12.56
N ASN A 384 -12.17 5.92 -12.24
CA ASN A 384 -11.73 7.27 -12.64
C ASN A 384 -11.60 7.41 -14.17
N GLU A 385 -11.10 6.38 -14.85
CA GLU A 385 -11.01 6.29 -16.30
C GLU A 385 -12.37 6.48 -16.97
N SER A 386 -13.42 5.86 -16.41
CA SER A 386 -14.78 5.99 -16.94
C SER A 386 -15.32 7.42 -16.81
N PHE A 387 -15.00 8.13 -15.72
CA PHE A 387 -15.36 9.55 -15.57
C PHE A 387 -14.50 10.47 -16.44
N GLY A 388 -13.25 10.07 -16.72
CA GLY A 388 -12.38 10.67 -17.72
C GLY A 388 -12.79 10.38 -19.17
N LYS A 389 -13.78 9.51 -19.38
CA LYS A 389 -14.28 9.05 -20.68
C LYS A 389 -13.19 8.43 -21.57
N LEU A 390 -12.24 7.74 -20.96
CA LEU A 390 -11.26 6.96 -21.71
C LEU A 390 -11.99 5.84 -22.46
N SER A 391 -11.61 5.54 -23.71
CA SER A 391 -12.26 4.44 -24.43
C SER A 391 -11.92 3.09 -23.78
N ALA A 392 -12.79 2.09 -23.95
CA ALA A 392 -12.57 0.77 -23.37
C ALA A 392 -11.27 0.10 -23.89
N SER A 393 -10.92 0.31 -25.16
CA SER A 393 -9.67 -0.19 -25.74
C SER A 393 -8.44 0.48 -25.13
N GLU A 394 -8.46 1.81 -24.94
CA GLU A 394 -7.37 2.53 -24.28
C GLU A 394 -7.25 2.15 -22.80
N PHE A 395 -8.37 1.97 -22.10
CA PHE A 395 -8.38 1.47 -20.72
C PHE A 395 -7.71 0.10 -20.63
N TYR A 396 -8.08 -0.83 -21.51
CA TYR A 396 -7.46 -2.15 -21.54
C TYR A 396 -5.97 -2.07 -21.86
N ALA A 397 -5.56 -1.27 -22.84
CA ALA A 397 -4.13 -1.10 -23.18
C ALA A 397 -3.30 -0.59 -21.98
N GLN A 398 -3.85 0.33 -21.18
CA GLN A 398 -3.18 0.78 -19.95
C GLN A 398 -3.17 -0.31 -18.86
N THR A 399 -4.21 -1.13 -18.79
CA THR A 399 -4.29 -2.29 -17.88
C THR A 399 -3.28 -3.36 -18.23
N GLU A 400 -3.16 -3.70 -19.51
CA GLU A 400 -2.17 -4.65 -20.02
C GLU A 400 -0.74 -4.20 -19.73
N ARG A 401 -0.45 -2.91 -19.94
CA ARG A 401 0.85 -2.33 -19.56
C ARG A 401 1.13 -2.50 -18.06
N PHE A 402 0.14 -2.27 -17.20
CA PHE A 402 0.28 -2.43 -15.75
C PHE A 402 0.58 -3.89 -15.37
N MET A 403 -0.18 -4.84 -15.94
CA MET A 403 0.04 -6.28 -15.73
C MET A 403 1.44 -6.70 -16.20
N ASN A 404 1.89 -6.21 -17.35
CA ASN A 404 3.21 -6.51 -17.88
C ASN A 404 4.34 -5.95 -16.98
N LEU A 405 4.17 -4.77 -16.40
CA LEU A 405 5.11 -4.21 -15.44
C LEU A 405 5.22 -5.08 -14.17
N ILE A 406 4.10 -5.62 -13.67
CA ILE A 406 4.12 -6.59 -12.57
C ILE A 406 4.84 -7.88 -13.00
N ARG A 407 4.49 -8.47 -14.15
CA ARG A 407 5.11 -9.71 -14.66
C ARG A 407 6.63 -9.56 -14.82
N THR A 408 7.08 -8.39 -15.29
CA THR A 408 8.50 -8.07 -15.49
C THR A 408 9.26 -8.01 -14.17
N ASN A 409 8.66 -7.43 -13.13
CA ASN A 409 9.31 -7.23 -11.83
C ASN A 409 9.10 -8.41 -10.85
N TYR A 410 8.06 -9.22 -11.06
CA TYR A 410 7.59 -10.18 -10.05
C TYR A 410 7.14 -11.55 -10.63
N GLY A 411 7.32 -11.80 -11.93
CA GLY A 411 7.10 -13.11 -12.53
C GLY A 411 5.62 -13.53 -12.60
N GLN A 412 5.36 -14.84 -12.52
CA GLN A 412 4.07 -15.47 -12.84
C GLN A 412 3.06 -15.51 -11.68
N THR A 413 3.18 -14.62 -10.69
CA THR A 413 2.26 -14.54 -9.56
C THR A 413 0.79 -14.45 -10.00
N PRO A 414 -0.11 -15.30 -9.48
CA PRO A 414 -1.53 -15.24 -9.81
C PRO A 414 -2.11 -13.82 -9.67
N MET A 415 -2.93 -13.41 -10.63
CA MET A 415 -3.58 -12.10 -10.61
C MET A 415 -5.08 -12.19 -10.87
N ILE A 416 -5.84 -11.35 -10.19
CA ILE A 416 -7.28 -11.12 -10.43
C ILE A 416 -7.48 -9.65 -10.79
N LEU A 417 -8.09 -9.39 -11.94
CA LEU A 417 -8.62 -8.07 -12.28
C LEU A 417 -10.06 -7.98 -11.78
N THR A 418 -10.49 -6.83 -11.26
CA THR A 418 -11.90 -6.61 -10.94
C THR A 418 -12.51 -5.56 -11.87
N SER A 419 -13.72 -5.78 -12.36
CA SER A 419 -14.44 -4.71 -13.06
C SER A 419 -14.81 -3.55 -12.11
N PRO A 420 -14.89 -2.30 -12.60
CA PRO A 420 -15.32 -1.18 -11.77
C PRO A 420 -16.81 -1.32 -11.40
N PRO A 421 -17.20 -0.99 -10.15
CA PRO A 421 -18.59 -1.13 -9.71
C PRO A 421 -19.51 -0.08 -10.39
N PRO A 422 -20.84 -0.29 -10.42
CA PRO A 422 -21.79 0.65 -11.01
C PRO A 422 -21.69 2.03 -10.37
N SER A 423 -21.87 3.08 -11.18
CA SER A 423 -21.91 4.47 -10.74
C SER A 423 -22.82 5.29 -11.66
N LEU A 424 -23.19 6.50 -11.21
CA LEU A 424 -23.99 7.44 -12.00
C LEU A 424 -23.21 8.69 -12.40
N LEU A 425 -23.28 9.02 -13.68
CA LEU A 425 -22.89 10.32 -14.20
C LEU A 425 -23.88 11.38 -13.72
N LYS A 426 -23.35 12.49 -13.17
CA LYS A 426 -24.15 13.60 -12.64
C LYS A 426 -25.24 13.14 -11.65
N LYS A 427 -25.00 12.02 -10.93
CA LYS A 427 -25.90 11.42 -9.94
C LYS A 427 -27.23 10.87 -10.48
N GLN A 428 -27.41 10.82 -11.79
CA GLN A 428 -28.70 10.48 -12.41
C GLN A 428 -28.54 9.40 -13.48
N ASN A 429 -27.59 9.58 -14.39
CA ASN A 429 -27.51 8.73 -15.57
C ASN A 429 -26.56 7.57 -15.32
N PRO A 430 -26.93 6.33 -15.70
CA PRO A 430 -26.00 5.22 -15.83
C PRO A 430 -24.67 5.63 -16.46
N ASN A 431 -23.56 5.10 -15.95
CA ASN A 431 -22.27 5.24 -16.60
C ASN A 431 -22.06 4.05 -17.56
N PRO A 432 -22.23 4.25 -18.89
CA PRO A 432 -22.21 3.14 -19.85
C PRO A 432 -20.81 2.54 -20.02
N LEU A 433 -19.75 3.28 -19.74
CA LEU A 433 -18.37 2.79 -19.91
C LEU A 433 -18.03 1.66 -18.94
N LEU A 434 -18.76 1.50 -17.83
CA LEU A 434 -18.48 0.46 -16.86
C LEU A 434 -18.73 -0.94 -17.41
N ILE A 435 -19.80 -1.12 -18.21
CA ILE A 435 -20.04 -2.42 -18.85
C ILE A 435 -19.05 -2.65 -19.99
N GLU A 436 -18.73 -1.62 -20.78
CA GLU A 436 -17.70 -1.73 -21.82
C GLU A 436 -16.33 -2.09 -21.24
N TYR A 437 -15.96 -1.51 -20.09
CA TYR A 437 -14.72 -1.83 -19.38
C TYR A 437 -14.74 -3.26 -18.83
N THR A 438 -15.87 -3.71 -18.32
CA THR A 438 -16.06 -5.09 -17.88
C THR A 438 -15.85 -6.06 -19.03
N ASP A 439 -16.47 -5.79 -20.18
CA ASP A 439 -16.39 -6.64 -21.36
C ASP A 439 -14.95 -6.72 -21.90
N VAL A 440 -14.25 -5.59 -22.04
CA VAL A 440 -12.85 -5.61 -22.53
C VAL A 440 -11.89 -6.24 -21.54
N LEU A 441 -12.13 -6.15 -20.22
CA LEU A 441 -11.32 -6.87 -19.24
C LEU A 441 -11.50 -8.38 -19.42
N ILE A 442 -12.74 -8.87 -19.47
CA ILE A 442 -13.02 -10.31 -19.62
C ILE A 442 -12.49 -10.83 -20.96
N ASN A 443 -12.88 -10.19 -22.07
CA ASN A 443 -12.61 -10.68 -23.42
C ASN A 443 -11.12 -10.67 -23.77
N ASN A 444 -10.33 -9.76 -23.19
CA ASN A 444 -8.91 -9.67 -23.51
C ASN A 444 -8.01 -10.32 -22.44
N SER A 445 -8.39 -10.31 -21.16
CA SER A 445 -7.54 -10.87 -20.09
C SER A 445 -7.67 -12.39 -19.95
N VAL A 446 -8.87 -12.96 -20.15
CA VAL A 446 -9.06 -14.40 -20.01
C VAL A 446 -8.22 -15.20 -21.02
N PRO A 447 -8.22 -14.88 -22.32
CA PRO A 447 -7.36 -15.59 -23.29
C PRO A 447 -5.86 -15.47 -22.99
N ARG A 448 -5.46 -14.44 -22.23
CA ARG A 448 -4.06 -14.17 -21.82
C ARG A 448 -3.72 -14.75 -20.45
N ASN A 449 -4.50 -15.72 -19.95
CA ASN A 449 -4.29 -16.41 -18.67
C ASN A 449 -4.33 -15.52 -17.42
N TYR A 450 -5.25 -14.56 -17.39
CA TYR A 450 -5.60 -13.80 -16.20
C TYR A 450 -7.02 -14.14 -15.72
N ALA A 451 -7.24 -14.06 -14.40
CA ALA A 451 -8.57 -14.17 -13.82
C ALA A 451 -9.24 -12.79 -13.77
N VAL A 452 -10.57 -12.76 -13.96
CA VAL A 452 -11.36 -11.52 -13.87
C VAL A 452 -12.55 -11.76 -12.95
N PHE A 453 -12.67 -10.96 -11.88
CA PHE A 453 -13.86 -10.90 -11.05
C PHE A 453 -14.78 -9.77 -11.54
N ASP A 454 -15.93 -10.14 -12.07
CA ASP A 454 -16.93 -9.19 -12.54
C ASP A 454 -17.77 -8.65 -11.36
N LEU A 455 -17.16 -7.70 -10.65
CA LEU A 455 -17.78 -6.98 -9.55
C LEU A 455 -19.02 -6.19 -10.01
N TYR A 456 -18.98 -5.64 -11.22
CA TYR A 456 -20.11 -4.94 -11.83
C TYR A 456 -21.35 -5.84 -11.90
N LYS A 457 -21.24 -7.05 -12.44
CA LYS A 457 -22.32 -8.03 -12.46
C LYS A 457 -22.65 -8.55 -11.05
N ALA A 458 -21.65 -8.83 -10.21
CA ALA A 458 -21.83 -9.38 -8.88
C ALA A 458 -22.73 -8.51 -7.97
N ILE A 459 -22.66 -7.18 -8.09
CA ILE A 459 -23.51 -6.25 -7.32
C ILE A 459 -24.88 -5.99 -7.98
N GLY A 460 -25.10 -6.51 -9.19
CA GLY A 460 -26.35 -6.43 -9.95
C GLY A 460 -26.34 -5.43 -11.12
N GLY A 461 -25.14 -5.01 -11.57
CA GLY A 461 -24.94 -4.09 -12.69
C GLY A 461 -25.67 -2.76 -12.52
N GLN A 462 -26.03 -2.12 -13.62
CA GLN A 462 -26.74 -0.84 -13.59
C GLN A 462 -28.08 -0.90 -12.84
N ASN A 463 -28.78 -2.04 -12.93
CA ASN A 463 -30.10 -2.22 -12.33
C ASN A 463 -30.05 -2.22 -10.80
N SER A 464 -28.86 -2.44 -10.22
CA SER A 464 -28.67 -2.38 -8.76
C SER A 464 -28.75 -0.96 -8.19
N MET A 465 -28.62 0.09 -9.01
CA MET A 465 -28.47 1.47 -8.53
C MET A 465 -29.64 1.94 -7.66
N GLU A 466 -30.87 1.57 -7.99
CA GLU A 466 -32.04 1.90 -7.18
C GLU A 466 -31.96 1.24 -5.79
N ARG A 467 -31.64 -0.06 -5.75
CA ARG A 467 -31.43 -0.82 -4.50
C ARG A 467 -30.32 -0.17 -3.67
N LEU A 468 -29.19 0.15 -4.28
CA LEU A 468 -28.03 0.73 -3.60
C LEU A 468 -28.36 2.09 -2.97
N ILE A 469 -29.18 2.90 -3.64
CA ILE A 469 -29.65 4.19 -3.13
C ILE A 469 -30.63 4.00 -1.97
N ASN A 470 -31.64 3.14 -2.16
CA ASN A 470 -32.70 2.92 -1.17
C ASN A 470 -32.16 2.30 0.12
N LEU A 471 -31.16 1.42 0.02
CA LEU A 471 -30.48 0.80 1.17
C LEU A 471 -29.32 1.63 1.73
N ASN A 472 -29.05 2.82 1.18
CA ASN A 472 -27.91 3.67 1.59
C ASN A 472 -26.55 2.94 1.53
N LEU A 473 -26.38 2.11 0.50
CA LEU A 473 -25.13 1.39 0.21
C LEU A 473 -24.20 2.21 -0.69
N ILE A 474 -24.74 3.15 -1.46
CA ILE A 474 -23.95 4.11 -2.25
C ILE A 474 -24.06 5.53 -1.69
N ALA A 475 -22.94 6.25 -1.68
CA ALA A 475 -22.86 7.62 -1.18
C ALA A 475 -23.67 8.59 -2.06
N LYS A 476 -23.83 9.83 -1.56
CA LYS A 476 -24.62 10.88 -2.25
C LYS A 476 -24.03 11.34 -3.59
N ASP A 477 -22.74 11.11 -3.81
CA ASP A 477 -22.10 11.40 -5.09
C ASP A 477 -22.43 10.38 -6.18
N ARG A 478 -22.97 9.21 -5.79
CA ARG A 478 -23.32 8.08 -6.67
C ARG A 478 -22.11 7.49 -7.40
N ILE A 479 -20.93 7.62 -6.80
CA ILE A 479 -19.67 7.06 -7.26
C ILE A 479 -19.08 6.19 -6.16
N HIS A 480 -18.90 6.78 -4.97
CA HIS A 480 -18.34 6.09 -3.82
C HIS A 480 -19.43 5.35 -3.06
N TYR A 481 -19.03 4.32 -2.33
CA TYR A 481 -19.93 3.51 -1.52
C TYR A 481 -19.88 3.93 -0.05
N THR A 482 -20.95 3.66 0.68
CA THR A 482 -20.91 3.75 2.15
C THR A 482 -20.09 2.58 2.69
N LYS A 483 -19.77 2.60 3.99
CA LYS A 483 -19.04 1.49 4.62
C LYS A 483 -19.71 0.14 4.33
N ASN A 484 -21.04 0.07 4.51
CA ASN A 484 -21.81 -1.16 4.28
C ASN A 484 -21.82 -1.57 2.80
N GLY A 485 -21.84 -0.61 1.87
CA GLY A 485 -21.75 -0.92 0.44
C GLY A 485 -20.39 -1.49 0.04
N TYR A 486 -19.30 -0.96 0.61
CA TYR A 486 -17.97 -1.55 0.42
C TYR A 486 -17.84 -2.93 1.07
N GLU A 487 -18.44 -3.13 2.26
CA GLU A 487 -18.49 -4.44 2.91
C GLU A 487 -19.29 -5.44 2.06
N GLU A 488 -20.39 -5.04 1.40
CA GLU A 488 -21.11 -5.93 0.49
C GLU A 488 -20.23 -6.36 -0.70
N GLN A 489 -19.51 -5.43 -1.32
CA GLN A 489 -18.58 -5.74 -2.41
C GLN A 489 -17.46 -6.70 -1.96
N GLY A 490 -16.88 -6.45 -0.78
CA GLY A 490 -15.86 -7.32 -0.21
C GLY A 490 -16.39 -8.72 0.11
N ALA A 491 -17.64 -8.82 0.56
CA ALA A 491 -18.29 -10.09 0.83
C ALA A 491 -18.49 -10.91 -0.45
N LEU A 492 -18.94 -10.27 -1.54
CA LEU A 492 -19.13 -10.89 -2.85
C LEU A 492 -17.79 -11.39 -3.43
N PHE A 493 -16.73 -10.57 -3.38
CA PHE A 493 -15.40 -10.97 -3.82
C PHE A 493 -14.88 -12.19 -3.05
N PHE A 494 -14.93 -12.12 -1.70
CA PHE A 494 -14.47 -13.23 -0.87
C PHE A 494 -15.26 -14.51 -1.14
N GLN A 495 -16.60 -14.43 -1.21
CA GLN A 495 -17.45 -15.58 -1.48
C GLN A 495 -17.14 -16.21 -2.85
N SER A 496 -16.94 -15.39 -3.88
CA SER A 496 -16.59 -15.87 -5.22
C SER A 496 -15.25 -16.60 -5.20
N LEU A 497 -14.22 -16.00 -4.62
CA LEU A 497 -12.88 -16.59 -4.54
C LEU A 497 -12.89 -17.90 -3.74
N MET A 498 -13.56 -17.93 -2.59
CA MET A 498 -13.65 -19.12 -1.75
C MET A 498 -14.48 -20.23 -2.36
N SER A 499 -15.56 -19.91 -3.09
CA SER A 499 -16.32 -20.93 -3.82
C SER A 499 -15.48 -21.62 -4.89
N ASN A 500 -14.62 -20.86 -5.58
CA ASN A 500 -13.71 -21.41 -6.58
C ASN A 500 -12.54 -22.19 -5.95
N TYR A 501 -12.05 -21.76 -4.79
CA TYR A 501 -11.11 -22.54 -4.00
C TYR A 501 -11.68 -23.90 -3.61
N GLU A 502 -12.90 -23.98 -3.06
CA GLU A 502 -13.53 -25.25 -2.71
C GLU A 502 -13.77 -26.13 -3.95
N LYS A 503 -14.14 -25.54 -5.08
CA LYS A 503 -14.26 -26.27 -6.36
C LYS A 503 -12.91 -26.86 -6.80
N SER A 504 -11.81 -26.13 -6.62
CA SER A 504 -10.47 -26.58 -6.99
C SER A 504 -10.00 -27.78 -6.17
N LYS A 505 -10.51 -27.95 -4.94
CA LYS A 505 -10.23 -29.13 -4.10
C LYS A 505 -10.90 -30.41 -4.61
N ILE A 506 -12.06 -30.30 -5.27
CA ILE A 506 -12.85 -31.44 -5.76
C ILE A 506 -12.30 -31.96 -7.10
N ALA A 507 -11.63 -31.09 -7.86
CA ALA A 507 -11.07 -31.41 -9.18
C ALA A 507 -9.72 -32.14 -9.14
N ASN A 508 -9.10 -32.26 -7.96
CA ASN A 508 -7.89 -33.06 -7.70
C ASN A 508 -8.26 -34.30 -6.88
#